data_AF-A0A5Q4ET69-F1
#
_entry.id   AF-A0A5Q4ET69-F1
#
_cell.length_a   1.000
_cell.length_b   1.000
_cell.length_c   1.000
_cell.angle_alpha   90.00
_cell.angle_beta   90.00
_cell.angle_gamma   90.00
#
_symmetry.space_group_name_H-M   'P 1'
#
loop_
_entity.id
_entity.type
_entity.pdbx_description
1 polymer ?
#
loop_
_entity_poly.entity_id
_entity_poly.type
_entity_poly.pdbx_seq_one_letter_code
_entity_poly.pdbx_strand_id
1 'polypeptide(L)'
;MTRRRRGGRGIPSLALRARCGAPAAHRRPAPARLARIDHLSLQPGPPEIDTDRLLLIVTGAHLRAESADRPLAYHLRDRIFEELCRRCGVDEGDHPFTVMVCSDVWYLNNDDLRDCPTISIGGPGVNALGAFLADKLPSAFVVEDVLMVQIDLDYDDVIASCWGVDHTTTVAAVDAFCEKYLVQFIDEATRRIETA
;
A
#
# COMPACT_ATOMS: atom_id res chain seq x y z
N MET A 1 -17.50 -59.60 49.34
CA MET A 1 -17.98 -59.25 50.70
C MET A 1 -18.33 -57.77 50.72
N THR A 2 -19.64 -57.43 50.66
CA THR A 2 -20.41 -56.72 51.73
C THR A 2 -19.84 -55.34 52.12
N ARG A 3 -20.56 -54.21 52.18
CA ARG A 3 -22.01 -53.91 52.15
C ARG A 3 -22.18 -52.36 52.12
N ARG A 4 -23.20 -51.90 51.39
CA ARG A 4 -24.26 -50.89 51.76
C ARG A 4 -23.95 -49.39 52.05
N ARG A 5 -24.66 -48.58 51.24
CA ARG A 5 -25.64 -47.51 51.55
C ARG A 5 -25.16 -46.14 52.07
N ARG A 6 -25.55 -45.06 51.37
CA ARG A 6 -26.69 -44.14 51.63
C ARG A 6 -26.55 -42.92 50.70
N GLY A 7 -27.52 -42.64 49.83
CA GLY A 7 -28.55 -41.60 50.02
C GLY A 7 -28.22 -40.42 49.08
N GLY A 8 -28.95 -40.12 48.01
CA GLY A 8 -30.38 -39.87 48.00
C GLY A 8 -30.63 -38.38 48.25
N ARG A 9 -30.40 -37.53 47.24
CA ARG A 9 -31.00 -36.18 47.16
C ARG A 9 -31.62 -36.02 45.79
N GLY A 10 -32.95 -36.07 45.78
CA GLY A 10 -33.77 -35.80 44.61
C GLY A 10 -33.64 -34.34 44.20
N ILE A 11 -33.49 -34.13 42.90
CA ILE A 11 -33.62 -32.83 42.26
C ILE A 11 -35.12 -32.62 42.04
N PRO A 12 -35.74 -31.53 42.54
CA PRO A 12 -37.14 -31.27 42.24
C PRO A 12 -37.27 -30.82 40.77
N SER A 13 -37.93 -31.68 39.99
CA SER A 13 -38.51 -31.37 38.68
C SER A 13 -39.59 -30.29 38.87
N LEU A 14 -39.35 -29.07 38.38
CA LEU A 14 -40.35 -28.02 38.29
C LEU A 14 -40.73 -27.81 36.81
N ALA A 15 -41.95 -28.24 36.54
CA ALA A 15 -42.61 -28.16 35.25
C ALA A 15 -42.83 -26.71 34.81
N LEU A 16 -42.36 -26.44 33.59
CA LEU A 16 -43.01 -25.70 32.52
C LEU A 16 -44.28 -24.91 32.88
N ARG A 17 -44.16 -23.57 32.94
CA ARG A 17 -45.20 -22.65 32.49
C ARG A 17 -44.57 -21.54 31.67
N ALA A 18 -44.58 -21.73 30.36
CA ALA A 18 -44.35 -20.68 29.40
C ALA A 18 -45.44 -19.60 29.56
N ARG A 19 -45.04 -18.38 29.94
CA ARG A 19 -45.83 -17.19 29.65
C ARG A 19 -45.18 -16.54 28.42
N CYS A 20 -45.74 -16.82 27.25
CA CYS A 20 -45.48 -16.02 26.06
C CYS A 20 -46.04 -14.62 26.29
N GLY A 21 -45.20 -13.70 26.73
CA GLY A 21 -45.43 -12.26 26.52
C GLY A 21 -45.10 -11.95 25.06
N ALA A 22 -46.07 -11.40 24.33
CA ALA A 22 -45.83 -10.92 22.97
C ALA A 22 -44.70 -9.86 22.99
N PRO A 23 -43.77 -9.87 22.01
CA PRO A 23 -42.77 -8.83 21.92
C PRO A 23 -43.47 -7.50 21.61
N ALA A 24 -43.15 -6.45 22.36
CA ALA A 24 -43.60 -5.11 22.07
C ALA A 24 -43.18 -4.76 20.64
N ALA A 25 -44.15 -4.42 19.79
CA ALA A 25 -43.90 -3.97 18.44
C ALA A 25 -43.00 -2.73 18.49
N HIS A 26 -41.73 -2.88 18.13
CA HIS A 26 -40.85 -1.76 17.85
C HIS A 26 -41.49 -0.96 16.70
N ARG A 27 -42.13 0.17 17.03
CA ARG A 27 -42.54 1.15 16.04
C ARG A 27 -41.28 1.62 15.32
N ARG A 28 -41.12 1.22 14.05
CA ARG A 28 -40.14 1.83 13.17
C ARG A 28 -40.42 3.34 13.16
N PRO A 29 -39.44 4.20 13.48
CA PRO A 29 -39.61 5.62 13.26
C PRO A 29 -39.91 5.85 11.77
N ALA A 30 -40.81 6.80 11.48
CA ALA A 30 -41.09 7.20 10.11
C ALA A 30 -39.77 7.54 9.39
N PRO A 31 -39.58 7.14 8.11
CA PRO A 31 -38.37 7.49 7.40
C PRO A 31 -38.22 9.01 7.43
N ALA A 32 -37.12 9.50 7.99
CA ALA A 32 -36.76 10.90 7.89
C ALA A 32 -36.81 11.24 6.40
N ARG A 33 -37.67 12.20 6.05
CA ARG A 33 -37.79 12.72 4.69
C ARG A 33 -36.38 13.14 4.28
N LEU A 34 -35.73 12.37 3.42
CA LEU A 34 -34.40 12.71 2.90
C LEU A 34 -34.53 14.16 2.41
N ALA A 35 -33.87 15.09 3.09
CA ALA A 35 -33.78 16.44 2.60
C ALA A 35 -33.24 16.33 1.17
N ARG A 36 -33.91 16.96 0.20
CA ARG A 36 -33.35 17.11 -1.14
C ARG A 36 -31.94 17.64 -0.95
N ILE A 37 -30.97 16.92 -1.50
CA ILE A 37 -29.58 17.38 -1.59
C ILE A 37 -29.58 18.48 -2.67
N ASP A 38 -30.20 19.61 -2.35
CA ASP A 38 -30.13 20.82 -3.15
C ASP A 38 -28.79 21.47 -2.77
N HIS A 39 -27.84 21.49 -3.72
CA HIS A 39 -26.47 21.99 -3.56
C HIS A 39 -25.57 21.10 -2.68
N LEU A 40 -24.94 20.09 -3.29
CA LEU A 40 -23.56 19.75 -2.93
C LEU A 40 -22.72 20.68 -3.79
N SER A 41 -22.12 21.72 -3.20
CA SER A 41 -20.99 22.39 -3.83
C SER A 41 -19.96 21.31 -4.10
N LEU A 42 -19.81 20.90 -5.37
CA LEU A 42 -18.67 20.09 -5.76
C LEU A 42 -17.45 20.93 -5.41
N GLN A 43 -16.75 20.52 -4.35
CA GLN A 43 -15.37 20.94 -4.17
C GLN A 43 -14.66 20.62 -5.49
N PRO A 44 -13.85 21.55 -6.06
CA PRO A 44 -13.05 21.20 -7.21
C PRO A 44 -12.27 19.93 -6.85
N GLY A 45 -12.28 18.96 -7.76
CA GLY A 45 -11.51 17.74 -7.58
C GLY A 45 -10.04 18.07 -7.35
N PRO A 46 -9.24 17.10 -6.87
CA PRO A 46 -7.79 17.28 -6.87
C PRO A 46 -7.32 17.71 -8.28
N PRO A 47 -6.27 18.53 -8.36
CA PRO A 47 -5.73 18.94 -9.65
C PRO A 47 -5.38 17.71 -10.50
N GLU A 48 -5.44 17.89 -11.82
CA GLU A 48 -5.02 16.87 -12.77
C GLU A 48 -3.55 16.51 -12.51
N ILE A 49 -3.23 15.22 -12.64
CA ILE A 49 -1.88 14.72 -12.39
C ILE A 49 -1.05 14.95 -13.65
N ASP A 50 -0.01 15.77 -13.52
CA ASP A 50 0.99 15.96 -14.56
C ASP A 50 1.93 14.74 -14.59
N THR A 51 1.74 13.88 -15.60
CA THR A 51 2.54 12.66 -15.79
C THR A 51 3.94 12.94 -16.32
N ASP A 52 4.17 14.08 -16.96
CA ASP A 52 5.47 14.45 -17.52
C ASP A 52 6.46 14.80 -16.38
N ARG A 53 5.94 15.26 -15.24
CA ARG A 53 6.70 15.59 -14.03
C ARG A 53 6.38 14.66 -12.86
N LEU A 54 6.42 13.36 -13.10
CA LEU A 54 6.01 12.34 -12.14
C LEU A 54 7.07 11.25 -11.92
N LEU A 55 7.34 10.94 -10.64
CA LEU A 55 8.03 9.74 -10.21
C LEU A 55 7.03 8.82 -9.50
N LEU A 56 6.97 7.56 -9.90
CA LEU A 56 6.03 6.58 -9.36
C LEU A 56 6.69 5.64 -8.37
N ILE A 57 5.98 5.34 -7.29
CA ILE A 57 6.24 4.20 -6.41
C ILE A 57 5.08 3.24 -6.55
N VAL A 58 5.32 2.05 -7.09
CA VAL A 58 4.28 1.11 -7.47
C VAL A 58 4.23 -0.05 -6.48
N THR A 59 3.04 -0.33 -5.94
CA THR A 59 2.78 -1.45 -5.04
C THR A 59 1.69 -2.38 -5.56
N GLY A 60 1.60 -3.59 -5.01
CA GLY A 60 0.51 -4.52 -5.35
C GLY A 60 -0.88 -4.02 -4.91
N ALA A 61 -1.92 -4.34 -5.69
CA ALA A 61 -3.31 -3.97 -5.37
C ALA A 61 -4.07 -4.91 -4.39
N HIS A 62 -3.40 -5.90 -3.81
CA HIS A 62 -4.02 -6.88 -2.91
C HIS A 62 -3.84 -6.49 -1.43
N LEU A 63 -4.72 -6.99 -0.55
CA LEU A 63 -4.83 -6.53 0.85
C LEU A 63 -3.53 -6.59 1.65
N ARG A 64 -2.65 -7.57 1.36
CA ARG A 64 -1.35 -7.67 2.04
C ARG A 64 -0.45 -6.49 1.67
N ALA A 65 -0.27 -6.19 0.38
CA ALA A 65 0.47 -5.00 -0.05
C ALA A 65 -0.18 -3.71 0.46
N GLU A 66 -1.51 -3.61 0.43
CA GLU A 66 -2.22 -2.46 1.01
C GLU A 66 -1.89 -2.25 2.49
N SER A 67 -1.79 -3.33 3.27
CA SER A 67 -1.50 -3.26 4.70
C SER A 67 -0.01 -3.08 5.05
N ALA A 68 0.90 -3.43 4.14
CA ALA A 68 2.33 -3.56 4.44
C ALA A 68 3.21 -2.74 3.48
N ASP A 69 3.12 -3.03 2.18
CA ASP A 69 3.98 -2.43 1.15
C ASP A 69 3.57 -0.98 0.84
N ARG A 70 2.27 -0.65 0.83
CA ARG A 70 1.79 0.73 0.60
C ARG A 70 2.22 1.70 1.70
N PRO A 71 2.12 1.38 3.01
CA PRO A 71 2.75 2.18 4.06
C PRO A 71 4.25 2.39 3.85
N LEU A 72 4.98 1.33 3.48
CA LEU A 72 6.41 1.42 3.17
C LEU A 72 6.70 2.32 1.97
N ALA A 73 5.86 2.27 0.93
CA ALA A 73 5.94 3.17 -0.22
C ALA A 73 5.75 4.64 0.17
N TYR A 74 4.83 4.94 1.08
CA TYR A 74 4.69 6.30 1.62
C TYR A 74 5.92 6.72 2.42
N HIS A 75 6.53 5.82 3.20
CA HIS A 75 7.79 6.12 3.87
C HIS A 75 8.92 6.42 2.88
N LEU A 76 9.05 5.65 1.79
CA LEU A 76 10.02 5.92 0.73
C LEU A 76 9.75 7.27 0.05
N ARG A 77 8.48 7.58 -0.24
CA ARG A 77 8.07 8.88 -0.79
C ARG A 77 8.55 10.03 0.10
N ASP A 78 8.33 9.93 1.41
CA ASP A 78 8.73 10.97 2.36
C ASP A 78 10.26 11.13 2.37
N ARG A 79 11.02 10.02 2.27
CA ARG A 79 12.49 10.05 2.12
C ARG A 79 12.96 10.71 0.82
N ILE A 80 12.25 10.48 -0.29
CA ILE A 80 12.53 11.19 -1.56
C ILE A 80 12.28 12.68 -1.39
N PHE A 81 11.16 13.08 -0.77
CA PHE A 81 10.88 14.50 -0.50
C PHE A 81 11.93 15.14 0.39
N GLU A 82 12.36 14.48 1.47
CA GLU A 82 13.45 14.98 2.32
C GLU A 82 14.75 15.21 1.52
N GLU A 83 15.08 14.31 0.58
CA GLU A 83 16.25 14.45 -0.28
C GLU A 83 16.09 15.61 -1.27
N LEU A 84 14.92 15.76 -1.89
CA LEU A 84 14.62 16.86 -2.80
C LEU A 84 14.67 18.23 -2.08
N CYS A 85 14.06 18.35 -0.91
CA CYS A 85 14.13 19.55 -0.07
C CYS A 85 15.58 19.92 0.26
N ARG A 86 16.41 18.92 0.63
CA ARG A 86 17.83 19.14 0.94
C ARG A 86 18.61 19.72 -0.23
N ARG A 87 18.28 19.33 -1.46
CA ARG A 87 18.98 19.76 -2.69
C ARG A 87 18.49 21.11 -3.20
N CYS A 88 17.19 21.31 -3.27
CA CYS A 88 16.60 22.49 -3.89
C CYS A 88 16.56 23.70 -2.94
N GLY A 89 16.69 23.49 -1.61
CA GLY A 89 16.72 24.58 -0.63
C GLY A 89 15.42 25.41 -0.57
N VAL A 90 14.33 24.86 -1.09
CA VAL A 90 12.99 25.46 -1.21
C VAL A 90 11.98 24.66 -0.39
N ASP A 91 10.94 25.36 0.07
CA ASP A 91 9.76 24.75 0.70
C ASP A 91 8.96 23.89 -0.30
N GLU A 92 8.11 22.99 0.23
CA GLU A 92 7.20 22.11 -0.50
C GLU A 92 6.49 22.84 -1.67
N GLY A 93 6.92 22.62 -2.92
CA GLY A 93 6.21 23.14 -4.10
C GLY A 93 7.03 23.38 -5.36
N ASP A 94 8.36 23.49 -5.28
CA ASP A 94 9.23 23.76 -6.44
C ASP A 94 10.21 22.61 -6.71
N HIS A 95 9.76 21.37 -6.48
CA HIS A 95 10.51 20.17 -6.82
C HIS A 95 10.45 19.89 -8.33
N PRO A 96 11.49 19.28 -8.91
CA PRO A 96 11.51 18.95 -10.35
C PRO A 96 10.32 18.08 -10.77
N PHE A 97 9.84 17.20 -9.87
CA PHE A 97 8.73 16.30 -10.09
C PHE A 97 7.93 16.02 -8.82
N THR A 98 6.71 15.53 -9.00
CA THR A 98 5.87 14.99 -7.93
C THR A 98 6.17 13.52 -7.71
N VAL A 99 6.08 13.03 -6.47
CA VAL A 99 6.20 11.60 -6.15
C VAL A 99 4.84 11.03 -5.77
N MET A 100 4.40 9.97 -6.44
CA MET A 100 3.11 9.36 -6.20
C MET A 100 3.21 7.86 -5.95
N VAL A 101 2.42 7.38 -4.99
CA VAL A 101 2.23 5.94 -4.75
C VAL A 101 0.99 5.47 -5.48
N CYS A 102 1.13 4.52 -6.41
CA CYS A 102 0.01 3.94 -7.15
C CYS A 102 0.06 2.40 -7.10
N SER A 103 -1.04 1.75 -7.51
CA SER A 103 -1.06 0.29 -7.62
C SER A 103 -0.52 -0.17 -8.98
N ASP A 104 0.02 -1.38 -8.99
CA ASP A 104 0.40 -2.11 -10.20
C ASP A 104 -0.72 -2.20 -11.23
N VAL A 105 -1.97 -2.31 -10.80
CA VAL A 105 -3.14 -2.30 -11.70
C VAL A 105 -3.24 -0.98 -12.50
N TRP A 106 -3.00 0.17 -11.88
CA TRP A 106 -3.03 1.44 -12.61
C TRP A 106 -1.82 1.60 -13.52
N TYR A 107 -0.63 1.28 -12.99
CA TYR A 107 0.62 1.37 -13.74
C TYR A 107 0.60 0.51 -15.02
N LEU A 108 0.16 -0.74 -14.90
CA LEU A 108 0.20 -1.69 -16.03
C LEU A 108 -0.84 -1.40 -17.13
N ASN A 109 -1.88 -0.60 -16.84
CA ASN A 109 -2.96 -0.31 -17.77
C ASN A 109 -2.92 1.12 -18.35
N ASN A 110 -1.88 1.90 -18.03
CA ASN A 110 -1.72 3.26 -18.53
C ASN A 110 -0.32 3.43 -19.11
N ASP A 111 -0.23 3.75 -20.39
CA ASP A 111 1.04 3.86 -21.12
C ASP A 111 1.87 5.04 -20.62
N ASP A 112 1.23 6.20 -20.38
CA ASP A 112 1.89 7.42 -19.90
C ASP A 112 2.58 7.19 -18.54
N LEU A 113 1.99 6.35 -17.68
CA LEU A 113 2.60 6.01 -16.39
C LEU A 113 3.84 5.12 -16.54
N ARG A 114 3.94 4.34 -17.61
CA ARG A 114 5.09 3.44 -17.83
C ARG A 114 6.33 4.18 -18.32
N ASP A 115 6.15 5.39 -18.86
CA ASP A 115 7.26 6.26 -19.27
C ASP A 115 7.87 7.04 -18.09
N CYS A 116 7.17 7.10 -16.95
CA CYS A 116 7.66 7.75 -15.74
C CYS A 116 8.78 6.95 -15.05
N PRO A 117 9.80 7.62 -14.46
CA PRO A 117 10.71 7.00 -13.52
C PRO A 117 9.97 6.27 -12.40
N THR A 118 10.34 5.03 -12.12
CA THR A 118 9.51 4.11 -11.32
C THR A 118 10.29 3.30 -10.30
N ILE A 119 9.76 3.20 -9.07
CA ILE A 119 10.26 2.30 -8.04
C ILE A 119 9.16 1.30 -7.67
N SER A 120 9.36 0.02 -7.98
CA SER A 120 8.47 -1.06 -7.58
C SER A 120 8.80 -1.54 -6.15
N ILE A 121 7.79 -1.64 -5.28
CA ILE A 121 7.91 -2.23 -3.95
C ILE A 121 7.03 -3.47 -3.85
N GLY A 122 7.61 -4.54 -3.32
CA GLY A 122 6.95 -5.82 -3.15
C GLY A 122 7.35 -6.82 -4.22
N GLY A 123 7.54 -8.07 -3.80
CA GLY A 123 8.06 -9.13 -4.66
C GLY A 123 7.02 -9.70 -5.64
N PRO A 124 7.44 -10.65 -6.50
CA PRO A 124 6.59 -11.23 -7.55
C PRO A 124 5.27 -11.84 -7.08
N GLY A 125 5.20 -12.31 -5.84
CA GLY A 125 3.98 -12.89 -5.28
C GLY A 125 2.92 -11.88 -4.85
N VAL A 126 3.27 -10.59 -4.79
CA VAL A 126 2.45 -9.51 -4.23
C VAL A 126 2.32 -8.32 -5.19
N ASN A 127 3.31 -8.04 -6.03
CA ASN A 127 3.26 -6.94 -6.98
C ASN A 127 3.47 -7.47 -8.41
N ALA A 128 2.52 -7.21 -9.31
CA ALA A 128 2.60 -7.65 -10.70
C ALA A 128 3.73 -6.96 -11.47
N LEU A 129 4.03 -5.69 -11.18
CA LEU A 129 5.21 -5.02 -11.73
C LEU A 129 6.49 -5.67 -11.19
N GLY A 130 6.54 -5.95 -9.89
CA GLY A 130 7.66 -6.68 -9.27
C GLY A 130 7.89 -8.05 -9.93
N ALA A 131 6.81 -8.76 -10.27
CA ALA A 131 6.89 -10.03 -10.99
C ALA A 131 7.44 -9.87 -12.42
N PHE A 132 7.01 -8.83 -13.13
CA PHE A 132 7.48 -8.52 -14.47
C PHE A 132 8.96 -8.13 -14.51
N LEU A 133 9.43 -7.39 -13.50
CA LEU A 133 10.81 -6.91 -13.43
C LEU A 133 11.81 -7.96 -12.93
N ALA A 134 11.34 -9.02 -12.26
CA ALA A 134 12.19 -9.98 -11.57
C ALA A 134 13.27 -10.63 -12.46
N ASP A 135 12.96 -10.90 -13.72
CA ASP A 135 13.88 -11.49 -14.71
C ASP A 135 14.43 -10.47 -15.73
N LYS A 136 14.01 -9.20 -15.65
CA LYS A 136 14.36 -8.14 -16.61
C LYS A 136 15.37 -7.16 -16.07
N LEU A 137 15.27 -6.81 -14.79
CA LEU A 137 16.20 -5.88 -14.17
C LEU A 137 17.39 -6.61 -13.55
N PRO A 138 18.62 -6.12 -13.79
CA PRO A 138 19.79 -6.67 -13.15
C PRO A 138 19.74 -6.44 -11.63
N SER A 139 20.29 -7.38 -10.87
CA SER A 139 20.37 -7.28 -9.41
C SER A 139 21.59 -6.43 -9.01
N ALA A 140 21.36 -5.30 -8.34
CA ALA A 140 22.44 -4.45 -7.85
C ALA A 140 22.84 -4.79 -6.40
N PHE A 141 21.89 -5.27 -5.60
CA PHE A 141 22.13 -5.74 -4.24
C PHE A 141 21.26 -6.96 -3.93
N VAL A 142 21.89 -8.03 -3.44
CA VAL A 142 21.22 -9.29 -3.11
C VAL A 142 21.76 -9.80 -1.79
N VAL A 143 20.84 -10.23 -0.93
CA VAL A 143 21.14 -11.18 0.14
C VAL A 143 20.41 -12.45 -0.22
N GLU A 144 21.18 -13.51 -0.50
CA GLU A 144 20.69 -14.78 -1.03
C GLU A 144 19.47 -15.30 -0.25
N ASP A 145 18.39 -15.60 -0.98
CA ASP A 145 17.10 -16.07 -0.45
C ASP A 145 16.43 -15.18 0.61
N VAL A 146 16.85 -13.92 0.74
CA VAL A 146 16.33 -12.99 1.76
C VAL A 146 15.73 -11.75 1.13
N LEU A 147 16.52 -11.01 0.35
CA LEU A 147 16.09 -9.73 -0.24
C LEU A 147 16.86 -9.41 -1.52
N MET A 148 16.24 -8.57 -2.34
CA MET A 148 16.84 -8.06 -3.56
C MET A 148 16.47 -6.60 -3.84
N VAL A 149 17.45 -5.85 -4.33
CA VAL A 149 17.30 -4.56 -5.00
C VAL A 149 17.78 -4.74 -6.43
N GLN A 150 16.87 -4.55 -7.37
CA GLN A 150 17.14 -4.60 -8.81
C GLN A 150 17.05 -3.20 -9.38
N ILE A 151 18.04 -2.81 -10.16
CA ILE A 151 18.14 -1.49 -10.77
C ILE A 151 19.20 -1.58 -11.87
N ASP A 152 18.92 -0.99 -13.01
CA ASP A 152 19.93 -0.77 -14.03
C ASP A 152 20.87 0.36 -13.60
N LEU A 153 22.15 0.05 -13.44
CA LEU A 153 23.17 1.03 -13.01
C LEU A 153 23.68 1.89 -14.15
N ASP A 154 23.39 1.52 -15.40
CA ASP A 154 23.62 2.36 -16.57
C ASP A 154 22.44 3.33 -16.81
N TYR A 155 21.30 3.10 -16.13
CA TYR A 155 20.08 3.91 -16.17
C TYR A 155 19.51 4.12 -17.58
N ASP A 156 19.57 3.09 -18.43
CA ASP A 156 18.87 3.08 -19.72
C ASP A 156 17.36 3.23 -19.48
N ASP A 157 16.86 2.52 -18.45
CA ASP A 157 15.54 2.72 -17.86
C ASP A 157 15.68 3.17 -16.39
N VAL A 158 15.03 4.27 -16.02
CA VAL A 158 15.03 4.78 -14.63
C VAL A 158 14.01 4.00 -13.79
N ILE A 159 14.26 2.69 -13.63
CA ILE A 159 13.39 1.75 -12.93
C ILE A 159 14.18 0.98 -11.86
N ALA A 160 13.63 0.92 -10.64
CA ALA A 160 14.12 0.09 -9.56
C ALA A 160 13.04 -0.85 -9.03
N SER A 161 13.43 -2.00 -8.47
CA SER A 161 12.52 -2.95 -7.80
C SER A 161 13.14 -3.40 -6.48
N CYS A 162 12.40 -3.23 -5.38
CA CYS A 162 12.85 -3.56 -4.02
C CYS A 162 11.89 -4.56 -3.39
N TRP A 163 12.41 -5.73 -2.98
CA TRP A 163 11.58 -6.75 -2.36
C TRP A 163 12.37 -7.76 -1.52
N GLY A 164 11.68 -8.40 -0.58
CA GLY A 164 12.19 -9.53 0.19
C GLY A 164 11.17 -10.67 0.27
N VAL A 165 11.58 -11.78 0.88
CA VAL A 165 10.72 -12.96 1.07
C VAL A 165 9.53 -12.70 2.01
N ASP A 166 9.65 -11.67 2.86
CA ASP A 166 8.61 -11.20 3.75
C ASP A 166 8.61 -9.66 3.89
N HIS A 167 7.72 -9.13 4.73
CA HIS A 167 7.62 -7.68 4.92
C HIS A 167 8.89 -7.09 5.55
N THR A 168 9.46 -7.71 6.58
CA THR A 168 10.66 -7.22 7.27
C THR A 168 11.86 -7.14 6.34
N THR A 169 12.02 -8.15 5.49
CA THR A 169 13.09 -8.18 4.47
C THR A 169 12.83 -7.23 3.31
N THR A 170 11.57 -6.95 2.98
CA THR A 170 11.19 -5.91 2.02
C THR A 170 11.52 -4.51 2.55
N VAL A 171 11.28 -4.24 3.84
CA VAL A 171 11.74 -3.02 4.52
C VAL A 171 13.26 -2.89 4.41
N ALA A 172 14.00 -3.96 4.73
CA ALA A 172 15.46 -3.96 4.61
C ALA A 172 15.96 -3.74 3.17
N ALA A 173 15.23 -4.22 2.15
CA ALA A 173 15.54 -3.95 0.74
C ALA A 173 15.35 -2.46 0.40
N VAL A 174 14.26 -1.85 0.84
CA VAL A 174 13.98 -0.42 0.65
C VAL A 174 15.00 0.44 1.39
N ASP A 175 15.40 0.06 2.61
CA ASP A 175 16.45 0.74 3.35
C ASP A 175 17.80 0.66 2.62
N ALA A 176 18.18 -0.53 2.13
CA ALA A 176 19.38 -0.70 1.33
C ALA A 176 19.36 0.14 0.04
N PHE A 177 18.19 0.26 -0.60
CA PHE A 177 18.00 1.16 -1.73
C PHE A 177 18.19 2.63 -1.34
N CYS A 178 17.57 3.06 -0.25
CA CYS A 178 17.68 4.43 0.28
C CYS A 178 19.14 4.80 0.57
N GLU A 179 19.91 3.89 1.15
CA GLU A 179 21.29 4.14 1.54
C GLU A 179 22.27 4.16 0.37
N LYS A 180 22.05 3.32 -0.65
CA LYS A 180 23.05 3.06 -1.69
C LYS A 180 22.75 3.68 -3.04
N TYR A 181 21.47 3.81 -3.40
CA TYR A 181 21.07 4.08 -4.79
C TYR A 181 20.12 5.28 -4.92
N LEU A 182 19.41 5.67 -3.86
CA LEU A 182 18.40 6.72 -3.90
C LEU A 182 18.91 8.05 -4.44
N VAL A 183 20.09 8.50 -3.99
CA VAL A 183 20.68 9.77 -4.40
C VAL A 183 20.87 9.81 -5.91
N GLN A 184 21.52 8.78 -6.47
CA GLN A 184 21.76 8.68 -7.91
C GLN A 184 20.45 8.48 -8.68
N PHE A 185 19.52 7.67 -8.16
CA PHE A 185 18.22 7.45 -8.79
C PHE A 185 17.45 8.77 -8.96
N ILE A 186 17.46 9.65 -7.95
CA ILE A 186 16.82 10.96 -8.02
C ILE A 186 17.50 11.86 -9.07
N ASP A 187 18.83 11.82 -9.18
CA ASP A 187 19.56 12.58 -10.20
C ASP A 187 19.16 12.16 -11.61
N GLU A 188 19.09 10.85 -11.85
CA GLU A 188 18.71 10.29 -13.15
C GLU A 188 17.22 10.51 -13.47
N ALA A 189 16.34 10.37 -12.48
CA ALA A 189 14.92 10.68 -12.63
C ALA A 189 14.70 12.17 -12.97
N THR A 190 15.43 13.07 -12.31
CA THR A 190 15.38 14.51 -12.61
C THR A 190 15.78 14.77 -14.06
N ARG A 191 16.92 14.21 -14.50
CA ARG A 191 17.40 14.39 -15.87
C ARG A 191 16.44 13.83 -16.91
N ARG A 192 15.85 12.67 -16.64
CA ARG A 192 14.87 12.02 -17.53
C ARG A 192 13.62 12.88 -17.72
N ILE A 193 13.13 13.49 -16.65
CA ILE A 193 11.95 14.37 -16.65
C ILE A 193 12.25 15.71 -17.33
N GLU A 194 13.44 16.27 -17.14
CA GLU A 194 13.86 17.51 -17.84
C GLU A 194 14.05 17.34 -19.35
N THR A 195 14.22 16.09 -19.82
CA THR A 195 14.49 15.76 -21.23
C THR A 195 13.26 15.20 -21.95
N ALA A 196 12.20 14.83 -21.22
CA ALA A 196 10.94 14.34 -21.77
C ALA A 196 10.14 15.48 -22.43
#